data_AF-A0A919I2C3-F1
#
_entry.id   AF-A0A919I2C3-F1
#
_cell.length_a   1.000
_cell.length_b   1.000
_cell.length_c   1.000
_cell.angle_alpha   90.00
_cell.angle_beta   90.00
_cell.angle_gamma   90.00
#
_symmetry.space_group_name_H-M   'P 1'
#
loop_
_entity.id
_entity.type
_entity.pdbx_description
1 polymer ?
#
loop_
_entity_poly.entity_id
_entity_poly.type
_entity_poly.pdbx_seq_one_letter_code
_entity_poly.pdbx_strand_id
1 'polypeptide(L)' 'MSSRILTSHFSGLEEFLQQHAALLAKSTDGTVAVFANNAPAFYALTPARLAQLLELEAAGAPRQRHRA' A
#
# COMPACT_ATOMS: atom_id res chain seq x y z
N MET A 1 20.11 -4.19 -1.37
CA MET A 1 18.77 -3.75 -0.92
C MET A 1 17.90 -3.51 -2.15
N SER A 2 17.10 -4.48 -2.57
CA SER A 2 16.08 -4.23 -3.59
C SER A 2 14.87 -3.61 -2.89
N SER A 3 14.75 -2.29 -2.96
CA SER A 3 13.57 -1.57 -2.48
C SER A 3 12.39 -2.00 -3.35
N ARG A 4 11.44 -2.74 -2.79
CA ARG A 4 10.18 -3.06 -3.47
C ARG A 4 9.20 -1.96 -3.11
N ILE A 5 8.83 -1.17 -4.11
CA ILE A 5 7.83 -0.12 -3.96
C ILE A 5 6.48 -0.81 -3.66
N LEU A 6 5.87 -0.44 -2.54
CA LEU A 6 4.59 -1.02 -2.10
C LEU A 6 3.44 -0.67 -3.07
N THR A 7 3.48 0.53 -3.64
CA THR A 7 2.58 0.99 -4.71
C THR A 7 3.20 2.17 -5.47
N SER A 8 2.97 2.25 -6.77
CA SER A 8 3.29 3.41 -7.60
C SER A 8 2.17 4.45 -7.65
N HIS A 9 0.99 4.14 -7.07
CA HIS A 9 -0.15 5.04 -7.01
C HIS A 9 -0.08 5.88 -5.74
N PHE A 10 -0.09 7.20 -5.89
CA PHE A 10 -0.09 8.15 -4.80
C PHE A 10 -1.21 9.19 -4.98
N SER A 11 -1.67 9.75 -3.87
CA SER A 11 -2.68 10.82 -3.84
C SER A 11 -2.44 11.73 -2.64
N GLY A 12 -2.92 12.98 -2.74
CA GLY A 12 -2.96 13.90 -1.60
C GLY A 12 -4.05 13.53 -0.61
N LEU A 13 -3.89 13.91 0.66
CA LEU A 13 -4.87 13.65 1.71
C LEU A 13 -6.27 14.19 1.35
N GLU A 14 -6.37 15.42 0.86
CA GLU A 14 -7.64 16.06 0.55
C GLU A 14 -8.36 15.36 -0.62
N GLU A 15 -7.63 14.99 -1.66
CA GLU A 15 -8.14 14.23 -2.81
C GLU A 15 -8.59 12.83 -2.37
N PHE A 16 -7.81 12.18 -1.51
CA PHE A 16 -8.15 10.88 -0.95
C PHE A 16 -9.45 10.93 -0.15
N LEU A 17 -9.63 11.93 0.72
CA LEU A 17 -10.86 12.07 1.51
C LEU A 17 -12.11 12.23 0.62
N GLN A 18 -11.98 12.94 -0.51
CA GLN A 18 -13.09 13.13 -1.44
C GLN A 18 -13.40 11.90 -2.29
N GLN A 19 -12.39 11.15 -2.74
CA GLN A 19 -12.54 10.12 -3.77
C GLN A 19 -11.84 8.79 -3.47
N HIS A 20 -11.67 8.43 -2.18
CA HIS A 20 -10.96 7.22 -1.74
C HIS A 20 -11.40 5.94 -2.47
N ALA A 21 -12.70 5.72 -2.66
CA ALA A 21 -13.21 4.52 -3.32
C ALA A 21 -12.78 4.43 -4.80
N ALA A 22 -12.82 5.55 -5.51
CA ALA A 22 -12.40 5.62 -6.92
C ALA A 22 -10.88 5.48 -7.05
N LEU A 23 -10.10 6.08 -6.14
CA LEU A 23 -8.65 5.96 -6.12
C LEU A 23 -8.21 4.53 -5.83
N LEU A 24 -8.84 3.87 -4.85
CA LEU A 24 -8.56 2.47 -4.53
C LEU A 24 -8.94 1.54 -5.69
N ALA A 25 -10.07 1.78 -6.36
CA ALA A 25 -10.48 0.99 -7.52
C ALA A 25 -9.54 1.13 -8.73
N LYS A 26 -8.93 2.31 -8.91
CA LYS A 26 -7.95 2.57 -9.98
C LYS A 26 -6.54 2.08 -9.64
N SER A 27 -6.23 1.90 -8.37
CA SER A 27 -4.89 1.52 -7.93
C SER A 27 -4.53 0.09 -8.32
N THR A 28 -3.33 -0.09 -8.85
CA THR A 28 -2.74 -1.41 -9.06
C THR A 28 -2.55 -2.09 -7.70
N ASP A 29 -3.02 -3.32 -7.55
CA ASP A 29 -2.99 -4.11 -6.30
C ASP A 29 -3.76 -3.50 -5.12
N GLY A 30 -4.68 -2.56 -5.37
CA GLY A 30 -5.57 -2.04 -4.34
C GLY A 30 -4.85 -1.27 -3.22
N THR A 31 -3.72 -0.62 -3.53
CA THR A 31 -2.88 0.11 -2.58
C THR A 31 -2.60 1.53 -3.08
N VAL A 32 -2.80 2.55 -2.24
CA VAL A 32 -2.51 3.96 -2.54
C VAL A 32 -1.67 4.58 -1.44
N ALA A 33 -0.58 5.25 -1.81
CA ALA A 33 0.23 6.06 -0.89
C ALA A 33 -0.39 7.45 -0.71
N VAL A 34 -0.75 7.81 0.52
CA VAL A 34 -1.37 9.11 0.82
C VAL A 34 -0.34 10.06 1.43
N PHE A 35 -0.24 11.25 0.85
CA PHE A 35 0.66 12.31 1.31
C PHE A 35 -0.13 13.49 1.86
N ALA A 36 0.36 14.08 2.94
CA ALA A 36 -0.14 15.33 3.50
C ALA A 36 1.02 16.32 3.58
N ASN A 37 0.87 17.52 3.01
CA ASN A 37 1.92 18.54 2.97
C ASN A 37 3.27 18.03 2.41
N ASN A 38 3.22 17.24 1.33
CA ASN A 38 4.39 16.58 0.71
C ASN A 38 5.15 15.60 1.63
N ALA A 39 4.59 15.25 2.78
CA ALA A 39 5.10 14.21 3.67
C ALA A 39 4.24 12.95 3.58
N PRO A 40 4.82 11.74 3.67
CA PRO A 40 4.05 10.50 3.69
C PRO A 40 3.18 10.44 4.94
N ALA A 41 1.88 10.21 4.77
CA ALA A 41 0.93 10.08 5.87
C ALA A 41 0.63 8.61 6.18
N PHE A 42 0.13 7.85 5.20
CA PHE A 42 -0.20 6.42 5.35
C PHE A 42 -0.39 5.74 3.98
N TYR A 43 -0.57 4.41 4.01
CA TYR A 43 -1.02 3.63 2.85
C TYR A 43 -2.48 3.22 3.03
N ALA A 44 -3.31 3.55 2.06
CA ALA A 44 -4.68 3.06 1.97
C ALA A 44 -4.71 1.73 1.20
N LEU A 45 -5.51 0.79 1.68
CA LEU A 45 -5.63 -0.55 1.13
C LEU A 45 -7.10 -0.91 0.91
N THR A 46 -7.37 -1.72 -0.13
CA THR A 46 -8.66 -2.41 -0.24
C THR A 46 -8.75 -3.56 0.79
N PRO A 47 -9.96 -3.96 1.21
CA PRO A 47 -10.12 -5.08 2.14
C PRO A 47 -9.52 -6.39 1.63
N ALA A 48 -9.67 -6.68 0.33
CA ALA A 48 -9.09 -7.86 -0.29
C ALA A 48 -7.56 -7.87 -0.23
N ARG A 49 -6.93 -6.70 -0.47
CA ARG A 49 -5.48 -6.56 -0.35
C ARG A 49 -5.01 -6.74 1.08
N LEU A 50 -5.73 -6.18 2.05
CA LEU A 50 -5.42 -6.37 3.47
C LEU A 50 -5.47 -7.85 3.87
N ALA A 51 -6.51 -8.58 3.44
CA ALA A 51 -6.63 -10.02 3.70
C ALA A 51 -5.43 -10.81 3.15
N GLN A 52 -5.02 -10.55 1.90
CA GLN A 52 -3.83 -11.16 1.31
C GLN A 52 -2.56 -10.87 2.12
N LEU A 53 -2.37 -9.64 2.58
CA LEU A 53 -1.19 -9.27 3.37
C LEU A 53 -1.17 -10.00 4.72
N LEU A 54 -2.33 -10.12 5.38
CA LEU A 54 -2.47 -10.86 6.64
C LEU A 54 -2.23 -12.37 6.44
N GLU A 55 -2.71 -12.95 5.34
CA GLU A 55 -2.45 -14.34 4.97
C GLU A 55 -0.96 -14.58 4.72
N LEU A 56 -0.28 -13.67 4.03
CA LEU A 56 1.17 -13.75 3.80
C LEU A 56 1.94 -13.67 5.13
N GLU A 57 1.54 -12.77 6.02
CA GLU A 57 2.14 -12.66 7.36
C GLU A 57 1.94 -13.94 8.18
N ALA A 58 0.71 -14.48 8.19
CA ALA A 58 0.35 -15.71 8.89
C ALA A 58 1.04 -16.95 8.31
N ALA A 59 1.24 -17.02 6.99
CA ALA A 59 1.96 -18.08 6.30
C ALA A 59 3.48 -18.05 6.57
N GLY A 60 3.96 -17.09 7.38
CA GLY A 60 5.37 -16.94 7.68
C GLY A 60 6.17 -16.52 6.45
N ALA A 61 5.59 -15.64 5.61
CA ALA A 61 6.21 -15.11 4.40
C ALA A 61 7.72 -14.97 4.62
N PRO A 62 8.55 -15.52 3.72
CA PRO A 62 9.96 -15.72 3.97
C PRO A 62 10.55 -14.39 4.43
N ARG A 63 10.97 -14.34 5.71
CA ARG A 63 11.95 -13.36 6.16
C ARG A 63 13.03 -13.44 5.11
N GLN A 64 13.25 -12.38 4.33
CA GLN A 64 14.39 -12.28 3.45
C GLN A 64 15.63 -12.32 4.35
N ARG A 65 16.03 -13.52 4.78
CA ARG A 65 17.34 -13.85 5.32
C ARG A 65 18.25 -13.75 4.10
N HIS A 66 18.62 -12.53 3.77
CA HIS A 66 19.71 -12.26 2.86
C HIS A 66 20.94 -12.95 3.44
N ARG A 67 21.31 -14.08 2.83
CA ARG A 67 22.60 -14.73 3.03
C ARG A 67 23.69 -13.75 2.60
N ALA A 68 24.78 -13.78 3.37
CA ALA A 68 26.00 -12.99 3.29
C ALA A 68 26.57 -12.85 1.88
#